data_AF-A0AAU2ZPI4-F1
#
_entry.id   AF-A0AAU2ZPI4-F1
#
_cell.length_a   1.000
_cell.length_b   1.000
_cell.length_c   1.000
_cell.angle_alpha   90.00
_cell.angle_beta   90.00
_cell.angle_gamma   90.00
#
_symmetry.space_group_name_H-M   'P 1'
#
loop_
_entity.id
_entity.type
_entity.pdbx_description
1 polymer ?
#
loop_
_entity_poly.entity_id
_entity_poly.type
_entity_poly.pdbx_seq_one_letter_code
_entity_poly.pdbx_strand_id
1 'polypeptide(L)' 'MDRIEQLPLDDWNDQDLLTRDEAGERLQQEIQVVTGELAQLRRGTPDRTTTAGVELLDKRLTAMKAALSELTGG' A
#
# COMPACT_ATOMS: atom_id res chain seq x y z
N MET A 1 -31.41 -18.21 1.36
CA MET A 1 -30.75 -17.56 0.22
C MET A 1 -30.60 -16.11 0.63
N ASP A 2 -29.43 -15.74 1.12
CA ASP A 2 -29.17 -14.39 1.60
C ASP A 2 -29.18 -13.44 0.41
N ARG A 3 -30.16 -12.54 0.43
CA ARG A 3 -30.33 -11.48 -0.55
C ARG A 3 -29.17 -10.52 -0.32
N ILE A 4 -28.27 -10.38 -1.28
CA ILE A 4 -27.25 -9.33 -1.26
C ILE A 4 -28.02 -8.00 -1.24
N GLU A 5 -28.11 -7.37 -0.07
CA GLU A 5 -28.66 -6.02 0.06
C GLU A 5 -27.71 -5.09 -0.68
N GLN A 6 -28.14 -4.64 -1.87
CA GLN A 6 -27.45 -3.58 -2.58
C GLN A 6 -27.63 -2.31 -1.74
N LEU A 7 -26.56 -1.87 -1.10
CA LEU A 7 -26.52 -0.59 -0.41
C LEU A 7 -27.04 0.51 -1.35
N PRO A 8 -27.90 1.43 -0.86
CA PRO A 8 -28.34 2.58 -1.65
C PRO A 8 -27.14 3.28 -2.26
N LEU A 9 -27.20 3.60 -3.56
CA LEU A 9 -26.09 4.26 -4.28
C LEU A 9 -25.62 5.56 -3.58
N ASP A 10 -26.51 6.20 -2.82
CA ASP A 10 -26.25 7.41 -2.02
C ASP A 10 -25.23 7.21 -0.89
N ASP A 11 -25.09 6.00 -0.35
CA ASP A 11 -24.14 5.71 0.76
C ASP A 11 -22.67 5.73 0.29
N TRP A 12 -22.41 5.83 -1.02
CA TRP A 12 -21.07 6.04 -1.57
C TRP A 12 -20.61 7.50 -1.49
N ASN A 13 -21.53 8.44 -1.32
CA ASN A 13 -21.23 9.87 -1.36
C ASN A 13 -20.66 10.40 -0.02
N ASP A 14 -20.93 9.68 1.08
CA ASP A 14 -20.37 9.95 2.41
C ASP A 14 -19.02 9.22 2.64
N GLN A 15 -18.52 8.45 1.67
CA GLN A 15 -17.12 8.01 1.70
C GLN A 15 -16.25 9.16 1.25
N ASP A 16 -15.35 9.59 2.13
CA ASP A 16 -14.31 10.56 1.83
C ASP A 16 -13.36 9.96 0.78
N LEU A 17 -13.73 10.14 -0.50
CA LEU A 17 -12.96 9.67 -1.63
C LEU A 17 -11.69 10.51 -1.67
N LEU A 18 -10.56 9.88 -1.34
CA LEU A 18 -9.26 10.51 -1.41
C LEU A 18 -9.08 11.17 -2.78
N THR A 19 -8.74 12.45 -2.77
CA THR A 19 -8.27 13.11 -3.98
C THR A 19 -7.01 12.40 -4.49
N ARG A 20 -6.72 12.54 -5.78
CA ARG A 20 -5.50 11.97 -6.40
C ARG A 20 -4.24 12.37 -5.62
N ASP A 21 -4.21 13.59 -5.12
CA ASP A 21 -3.10 14.14 -4.35
C ASP A 21 -3.00 13.51 -2.96
N GLU A 22 -4.10 13.43 -2.21
CA GLU A 22 -4.13 12.79 -0.88
C GLU A 22 -3.80 11.29 -0.96
N ALA A 23 -4.26 10.61 -2.01
CA ALA A 23 -3.88 9.22 -2.28
C ALA A 23 -2.36 9.10 -2.52
N GLY A 24 -1.76 10.07 -3.21
CA GLY A 24 -0.31 10.12 -3.45
C GLY A 24 0.48 10.38 -2.18
N GLU A 25 0.06 11.35 -1.37
CA GLU A 25 0.71 11.63 -0.09
C GLU A 25 0.67 10.43 0.85
N ARG A 26 -0.48 9.77 0.98
CA ARG A 26 -0.63 8.55 1.78
C ARG A 26 0.24 7.41 1.26
N LEU A 27 0.27 7.20 -0.05
CA LEU A 27 1.11 6.16 -0.65
C LEU A 27 2.60 6.46 -0.45
N GLN A 28 3.01 7.73 -0.52
CA GLN A 28 4.39 8.15 -0.24
C GLN A 28 4.78 7.90 1.22
N GLN A 29 3.88 8.19 2.18
CA GLN A 29 4.10 7.89 3.60
C GLN A 29 4.25 6.38 3.82
N GLU A 30 3.39 5.56 3.24
CA GLU A 30 3.48 4.10 3.33
C GLU A 30 4.80 3.56 2.74
N ILE A 31 5.24 4.11 1.60
CA ILE A 31 6.54 3.77 1.00
C ILE A 31 7.70 4.05 1.98
N GLN A 32 7.64 5.17 2.71
CA GLN A 32 8.67 5.50 3.71
C GLN A 32 8.67 4.52 4.88
N VAL A 33 7.49 4.19 5.41
CA VAL A 33 7.32 3.21 6.51
C VAL A 33 7.90 1.85 6.10
N VAL A 34 7.46 1.32 4.97
CA VAL A 34 7.88 -0.01 4.49
C VAL A 34 9.37 -0.03 4.13
N THR A 35 9.92 1.07 3.61
CA THR A 35 11.37 1.20 3.40
C THR A 35 12.14 1.11 4.72
N GLY A 36 11.63 1.75 5.77
CA GLY A 36 12.20 1.70 7.12
C GLY A 36 12.16 0.30 7.74
N GLU A 37 11.04 -0.42 7.59
CA GLU A 37 10.87 -1.80 8.03
C GLU A 37 11.83 -2.74 7.30
N LEU A 38 11.92 -2.63 5.97
CA LEU A 38 12.85 -3.41 5.15
C LEU A 38 14.31 -3.18 5.60
N ALA A 39 14.67 -1.93 5.88
CA ALA A 39 16.00 -1.59 6.38
C ALA A 39 16.28 -2.19 7.77
N GLN A 40 15.28 -2.27 8.64
CA GLN A 40 15.40 -2.94 9.94
C GLN A 40 15.58 -4.46 9.78
N LEU A 41 14.77 -5.10 8.94
CA LEU A 41 14.86 -6.53 8.67
C LEU A 41 16.22 -6.91 8.07
N ARG A 42 16.76 -6.09 7.16
CA ARG A 42 18.09 -6.30 6.55
C ARG A 42 19.24 -6.15 7.54
N ARG A 43 19.07 -5.44 8.66
CA ARG A 43 20.09 -5.30 9.72
C ARG A 43 20.07 -6.45 10.72
N GLY A 44 18.98 -7.21 10.79
CA GLY A 44 18.88 -8.39 11.67
C GLY A 44 19.71 -9.58 11.17
N THR A 45 19.82 -10.62 11.99
CA THR A 45 20.41 -11.89 11.56
C THR A 45 19.47 -12.57 10.57
N PRO A 46 19.88 -12.81 9.31
CA PRO A 46 19.00 -13.41 8.33
C PRO A 46 18.78 -14.90 8.62
N ASP A 47 17.53 -15.27 8.85
CA ASP A 47 17.07 -16.65 8.74
C ASP A 47 16.23 -16.85 7.47
N ARG A 48 15.87 -18.09 7.14
CA ARG A 48 15.12 -18.41 5.91
C ARG A 48 13.77 -17.68 5.85
N THR A 49 13.10 -17.50 6.98
CA THR A 49 11.81 -16.82 7.09
C THR A 49 11.96 -15.31 6.88
N THR A 50 13.03 -14.74 7.43
CA THR A 50 13.43 -13.34 7.30
C THR A 50 13.79 -13.02 5.85
N THR A 51 14.55 -13.89 5.16
CA THR A 51 14.91 -13.70 3.75
C THR A 51 13.69 -13.71 2.83
N ALA A 52 12.79 -14.69 2.99
CA ALA A 52 11.55 -14.74 2.21
C ALA A 52 10.62 -13.55 2.49
N GLY A 53 10.54 -13.12 3.75
CA GLY A 53 9.81 -11.91 4.15
C GLY A 53 10.40 -10.63 3.53
N VAL A 54 11.73 -10.50 3.50
CA VAL A 54 12.43 -9.37 2.86
C VAL A 54 12.17 -9.34 1.36
N GLU A 55 12.24 -10.48 0.67
CA GLU A 55 11.97 -10.54 -0.78
C GLU A 55 10.53 -10.14 -1.12
N LEU A 56 9.55 -10.61 -0.34
CA LEU A 56 8.15 -10.24 -0.53
C LEU A 56 7.92 -8.75 -0.29
N LEU A 57 8.51 -8.21 0.78
CA LEU A 57 8.38 -6.80 1.14
C LEU A 57 9.05 -5.89 0.09
N ASP A 58 10.19 -6.30 -0.47
CA ASP A 58 10.89 -5.57 -1.54
C ASP A 58 10.08 -5.53 -2.85
N LYS A 59 9.41 -6.64 -3.21
CA LYS A 59 8.48 -6.68 -4.34
C LYS A 59 7.28 -5.75 -4.13
N ARG A 60 6.68 -5.78 -2.93
CA ARG A 60 5.57 -4.88 -2.58
C ARG A 60 6.00 -3.41 -2.65
N LEU A 61 7.19 -3.09 -2.13
CA LEU A 61 7.74 -1.74 -2.18
C LEU A 61 7.96 -1.26 -3.62
N THR A 62 8.44 -2.15 -4.49
CA THR A 62 8.60 -1.86 -5.93
C THR A 62 7.26 -1.53 -6.58
N ALA A 63 6.22 -2.33 -6.31
CA ALA A 63 4.88 -2.09 -6.83
C ALA A 63 4.28 -0.75 -6.32
N MET A 64 4.45 -0.44 -5.04
CA MET A 64 3.97 0.84 -4.47
C MET A 64 4.66 2.05 -5.11
N LYS A 65 5.97 1.98 -5.37
CA LYS A 65 6.71 3.04 -6.07
C LYS A 65 6.23 3.22 -7.51
N ALA A 66 5.94 2.13 -8.22
CA ALA A 66 5.39 2.19 -9.56
C ALA A 66 4.00 2.86 -9.56
N ALA A 67 3.12 2.45 -8.65
CA ALA A 67 1.79 3.05 -8.49
C ALA A 67 1.86 4.54 -8.14
N LEU A 68 2.79 4.95 -7.28
CA LEU A 68 3.00 6.38 -6.99
C LEU A 68 3.44 7.14 -8.24
N SER A 69 4.37 6.58 -9.01
CA SER A 69 4.84 7.19 -10.25
C SER A 69 3.71 7.36 -11.28
N GLU A 70 2.79 6.39 -11.40
CA GLU A 70 1.61 6.51 -12.26
C GLU A 70 0.64 7.57 -11.73
N LEU A 71 0.45 7.61 -10.41
CA LEU A 71 -0.44 8.55 -9.76
C LEU A 71 0.06 10.00 -9.87
N THR A 72 1.37 10.25 -9.79
CA THR A 72 1.96 11.60 -9.88
C THR A 72 2.44 11.97 -11.29
N GLY A 73 2.53 11.01 -12.21
CA GLY A 73 3.21 11.13 -13.50
C GLY A 73 2.28 11.08 -14.73
N GLY A 74 1.03 11.52 -14.60
CA GLY A 74 0.06 11.59 -15.70
C GLY A 74 -0.71 12.89 -15.72
#